data_AF-A0A6G3XDI7-F1
#
_entry.id   AF-A0A6G3XDI7-F1
#
_cell.length_a   1.000
_cell.length_b   1.000
_cell.length_c   1.000
_cell.angle_alpha   90.00
_cell.angle_beta   90.00
_cell.angle_gamma   90.00
#
_symmetry.space_group_name_H-M   'P 1'
#
loop_
_entity.id
_entity.type
_entity.pdbx_description
1 polymer ?
#
loop_
_entity_poly.entity_id
_entity_poly.type
_entity_poly.pdbx_seq_one_letter_code
_entity_poly.pdbx_strand_id
1 'polypeptide(L)' 'MTTNTARTVFLLAHTGRPAAIRSAELVVQGLLRNGLGVRVSATEAADLPLPDTV' A
#
# COMPACT_ATOMS: atom_id res chain seq x y z
N MET A 1 20.36 -3.08 -0.22
CA MET A 1 18.96 -3.50 -0.40
C MET A 1 18.67 -4.60 0.59
N THR A 2 18.20 -4.27 1.79
CA THR A 2 17.67 -5.25 2.74
C THR A 2 16.26 -4.81 3.07
N THR A 3 15.29 -5.38 2.37
CA THR A 3 13.88 -5.33 2.76
C THR A 3 13.80 -5.86 4.19
N ASN A 4 13.39 -5.02 5.13
CA ASN A 4 13.19 -5.42 6.51
C ASN A 4 11.99 -6.38 6.56
N THR A 5 12.24 -7.67 6.34
CA THR A 5 11.25 -8.75 6.32
C THR A 5 10.52 -8.91 7.66
N ALA A 6 10.89 -8.18 8.72
CA ALA A 6 10.37 -8.44 10.06
C ALA A 6 8.88 -8.08 10.25
N ARG A 7 8.33 -7.10 9.49
CA ARG A 7 6.91 -6.71 9.61
C ARG A 7 6.33 -6.27 8.27
N THR A 8 5.39 -7.07 7.77
CA THR A 8 4.62 -6.78 6.55
C THR A 8 3.14 -6.71 6.89
N VAL A 9 2.43 -5.72 6.35
CA VAL A 9 0.98 -5.53 6.52
C VAL A 9 0.29 -5.77 5.19
N PHE A 10 -0.86 -6.44 5.23
CA PHE A 10 -1.77 -6.54 4.09
C PHE A 10 -2.85 -5.46 4.22
N LEU A 11 -2.91 -4.57 3.24
CA LEU A 11 -3.88 -3.49 3.18
C LEU A 11 -5.04 -3.90 2.27
N LEU A 12 -6.25 -3.88 2.82
CA LEU A 12 -7.50 -3.97 2.07
C LEU A 12 -8.20 -2.61 2.14
N ALA A 13 -8.49 -2.03 0.98
CA ALA A 13 -9.10 -0.71 0.88
C ALA A 13 -10.33 -0.77 -0.03
N HIS A 14 -11.48 -0.28 0.46
CA HIS A 14 -12.65 -0.10 -0.41
C HIS A 14 -12.45 1.11 -1.35
N THR A 15 -11.84 0.88 -2.52
CA THR A 15 -11.45 1.91 -3.51
C THR A 15 -12.61 2.51 -4.32
N GLY A 16 -13.88 2.23 -3.97
CA GLY A 16 -15.06 2.67 -4.74
C GLY A 16 -15.34 4.19 -4.78
N ARG A 17 -14.49 5.02 -4.17
CA ARG A 17 -14.59 6.50 -4.19
C ARG A 17 -13.19 7.12 -4.36
N PRO A 18 -13.02 8.20 -5.13
CA PRO A 18 -11.70 8.83 -5.34
C PRO A 18 -10.97 9.22 -4.04
N ALA A 19 -11.70 9.66 -3.02
CA ALA A 19 -11.12 9.98 -1.71
C ALA A 19 -10.56 8.74 -0.99
N ALA A 20 -11.14 7.55 -1.19
CA ALA A 20 -10.66 6.31 -0.59
C ALA A 20 -9.35 5.85 -1.25
N ILE A 21 -9.22 6.01 -2.58
CA ILE A 21 -7.98 5.77 -3.32
C ILE A 21 -6.86 6.65 -2.77
N ARG A 22 -7.11 7.97 -2.63
CA ARG A 22 -6.11 8.90 -2.10
C ARG A 22 -5.73 8.59 -0.65
N SER A 23 -6.69 8.19 0.18
CA SER A 23 -6.42 7.79 1.56
C SER A 23 -5.54 6.53 1.61
N ALA A 24 -5.85 5.51 0.82
CA ALA A 24 -5.07 4.29 0.76
C ALA A 24 -3.63 4.55 0.28
N GLU A 25 -3.43 5.38 -0.75
CA GLU A 25 -2.10 5.79 -1.21
C GLU A 25 -1.27 6.42 -0.07
N LEU A 26 -1.85 7.37 0.67
CA LEU A 26 -1.16 8.05 1.76
C LEU A 26 -0.79 7.09 2.90
N VAL A 27 -1.65 6.12 3.19
CA VAL A 27 -1.37 5.06 4.18
C VAL A 27 -0.19 4.20 3.72
N VAL A 28 -0.20 3.70 2.47
CA VAL A 28 0.90 2.90 1.92
C VAL A 28 2.23 3.66 2.00
N GLN A 29 2.23 4.92 1.53
CA GLN A 29 3.43 5.75 1.60
C GLN A 29 3.91 5.95 3.04
N GLY A 30 2.99 6.13 3.99
CA GLY A 30 3.31 6.23 5.42
C GLY A 30 3.99 4.97 5.97
N LEU A 31 3.43 3.79 5.66
CA LEU A 31 3.96 2.50 6.11
C LEU A 31 5.35 2.23 5.52
N LEU A 32 5.53 2.45 4.22
CA LEU A 32 6.82 2.28 3.53
C LEU A 32 7.90 3.22 4.10
N ARG A 33 7.56 4.49 4.35
CA ARG A 33 8.49 5.45 4.99
C ARG A 33 8.94 5.01 6.38
N ASN A 34 8.14 4.22 7.09
CA ASN A 34 8.47 3.67 8.41
C ASN A 34 9.15 2.30 8.33
N GLY A 35 9.54 1.85 7.14
CA GLY A 35 10.26 0.59 6.94
C GLY A 35 9.37 -0.66 7.07
N LEU A 36 8.04 -0.51 6.96
CA LEU A 36 7.11 -1.63 6.95
C LEU A 36 6.87 -2.09 5.50
N GLY A 37 6.90 -3.40 5.29
CA GLY A 37 6.44 -3.98 4.03
C GLY A 37 4.93 -3.81 3.90
N VAL A 38 4.46 -3.54 2.69
CA VAL A 38 3.02 -3.46 2.38
C VAL A 38 2.73 -4.42 1.26
N ARG A 39 1.59 -5.11 1.36
CA ARG A 39 0.98 -5.87 0.26
C ARG A 39 -0.45 -5.40 0.08
N VAL A 40 -0.88 -5.31 -1.16
CA VAL A 40 -2.26 -4.91 -1.52
C VAL A 40 -2.88 -6.00 -2.40
N SER A 41 -4.21 -6.14 -2.38
CA SER A 41 -4.90 -7.00 -3.33
C SER A 41 -4.61 -6.54 -4.76
N ALA A 42 -4.30 -7.46 -5.67
CA ALA A 42 -3.98 -7.12 -7.07
C ALA A 42 -5.11 -6.32 -7.74
N THR A 43 -6.36 -6.61 -7.41
CA THR A 43 -7.53 -5.89 -7.91
C THR A 43 -7.55 -4.44 -7.42
N GLU A 44 -7.18 -4.18 -6.17
CA GLU A 44 -7.16 -2.83 -5.61
C GLU A 44 -5.89 -2.06 -6.02
N ALA A 45 -4.78 -2.76 -6.22
CA ALA A 45 -3.52 -2.18 -6.69
C ALA A 45 -3.67 -1.52 -8.07
N ALA A 46 -4.53 -2.06 -8.94
CA ALA A 46 -4.81 -1.47 -10.25
C ALA A 46 -5.39 -0.04 -10.17
N ASP A 47 -6.09 0.29 -9.07
CA ASP A 47 -6.70 1.59 -8.85
C ASP A 47 -5.78 2.57 -8.11
N LEU A 48 -4.67 2.07 -7.53
CA LEU A 48 -3.81 2.84 -6.64
C LEU A 48 -2.50 3.22 -7.33
N PRO A 49 -2.06 4.49 -7.27
CA PRO A 49 -0.78 4.92 -7.82
C PRO A 49 0.37 4.52 -6.88
N LEU A 50 0.63 3.22 -6.75
CA LEU A 50 1.64 2.65 -5.86
C LEU A 50 2.92 2.26 -6.62
N PRO A 51 4.08 2.19 -5.95
CA PRO A 51 5.29 1.63 -6.53
C PRO A 51 5.13 0.12 -6.81
N ASP A 52 5.76 -0.37 -7.88
CA ASP A 52 5.78 -1.80 -8.29
C ASP A 52 6.30 -2.78 -7.21
N THR A 53 6.90 -2.25 -6.15
CA THR A 53 7.43 -3.01 -5.02
C THR A 53 6.37 -3.42 -3.97
N VAL A 54 5.12 -2.96 -4.13
CA VAL A 54 4.00 -3.17 -3.19
C VAL A 54 3.08 -4.30 -3.67
#